data_AF-A0A7V3DXR6-F1
#
_entry.id   AF-A0A7V3DXR6-F1
#
_cell.length_a   1.000
_cell.length_b   1.000
_cell.length_c   1.000
_cell.angle_alpha   90.00
_cell.angle_beta   90.00
_cell.angle_gamma   90.00
#
_symmetry.space_group_name_H-M   'P 1'
#
loop_
_entity.id
_entity.type
_entity.pdbx_description
1 polymer ?
#
loop_
_entity_poly.entity_id
_entity_poly.type
_entity_poly.pdbx_seq_one_letter_code
_entity_poly.pdbx_strand_id
1 'polypeptide(L)'
;MHERTAREGAQYPAAQNLSPRVHSWTGSRSSSRRCGATAIRRSPRKRSCSIEPIRRCLDRLGVYAFEEPVSTDNLEASAHLAQQLDLKIAGYESEQLAYNFRRLIDQGCVDIVQPDVTWAGGISECRRIAALAQAAHREIAPHCFSSAVCLMASLHFLCSVPNPGLLEMDQNPNGLRTEIARDPVSVDADGFVTVPEKPGLGVELIDDVVEKYRVEG
;
A
#
# COMPACT_ATOMS: atom_id res chain seq x y z
N MET A 1 28.10 -14.80 -25.36
CA MET A 1 28.40 -14.51 -23.95
C MET A 1 27.63 -13.26 -23.58
N HIS A 2 26.52 -13.39 -22.87
CA HIS A 2 25.79 -12.26 -22.31
C HIS A 2 25.93 -12.32 -20.79
N GLU A 3 26.70 -11.37 -20.26
CA GLU A 3 26.84 -11.16 -18.83
C GLU A 3 25.50 -10.65 -18.28
N ARG A 4 24.84 -11.50 -17.48
CA ARG A 4 23.77 -11.08 -16.59
C ARG A 4 24.43 -10.42 -15.39
N THR A 5 24.31 -9.11 -15.28
CA THR A 5 24.61 -8.40 -14.04
C THR A 5 23.62 -8.87 -12.97
N ALA A 6 24.14 -9.62 -12.00
CA ALA A 6 23.41 -10.01 -10.81
C ALA A 6 23.02 -8.73 -10.05
N ARG A 7 21.72 -8.51 -9.84
CA ARG A 7 21.23 -7.49 -8.92
C ARG A 7 21.57 -7.96 -7.51
N GLU A 8 22.39 -7.19 -6.80
CA GLU A 8 22.70 -7.39 -5.40
C GLU A 8 21.40 -7.42 -4.60
N GLY A 9 21.17 -8.52 -3.90
CA GLY A 9 20.05 -8.64 -2.97
C GLY A 9 20.27 -7.68 -1.80
N ALA A 10 19.25 -6.90 -1.45
CA ALA A 10 19.26 -6.09 -0.24
C ALA A 10 19.45 -7.01 0.97
N GLN A 11 20.65 -6.98 1.54
CA GLN A 11 21.02 -7.76 2.71
C GLN A 11 20.68 -6.93 3.95
N TYR A 12 19.56 -7.25 4.60
CA TYR A 12 19.13 -6.58 5.83
C TYR A 12 20.05 -6.97 7.01
N PRO A 13 20.58 -6.02 7.77
CA PRO A 13 21.48 -6.31 8.88
C PRO A 13 20.76 -7.02 10.04
N ALA A 14 21.48 -7.91 10.72
CA ALA A 14 21.00 -8.68 11.86
C ALA A 14 20.55 -7.78 13.01
N ALA A 15 19.41 -8.13 13.63
CA ALA A 15 18.76 -7.41 14.72
C ALA A 15 19.68 -7.24 15.94
N GLN A 16 20.13 -6.01 16.17
CA GLN A 16 20.54 -5.54 17.49
C GLN A 16 19.29 -4.97 18.20
N ASN A 17 19.23 -5.07 19.54
CA ASN A 17 18.11 -4.65 20.42
C ASN A 17 17.65 -3.19 20.17
N LEU A 18 16.92 -2.98 19.11
CA LEU A 18 16.28 -1.74 18.71
C LEU A 18 14.80 -2.06 18.58
N SER A 19 13.95 -1.19 19.12
CA SER A 19 12.51 -1.21 18.87
C SER A 19 12.26 -1.38 17.36
N PRO A 20 11.33 -2.26 16.94
CA PRO A 20 11.09 -2.51 15.52
C PRO A 20 10.72 -1.21 14.79
N ARG A 21 11.29 -1.03 13.60
CA ARG A 21 11.10 0.14 12.72
C ARG A 21 10.65 -0.32 11.34
N VAL A 22 9.80 0.48 10.69
CA VAL A 22 9.40 0.26 9.30
C VAL A 22 9.58 1.53 8.48
N HIS A 23 10.04 1.39 7.24
CA HIS A 23 10.08 2.50 6.29
C HIS A 23 8.68 2.93 5.89
N SER A 24 8.43 4.24 5.91
CA SER A 24 7.17 4.84 5.46
C SER A 24 7.23 5.32 4.01
N TRP A 25 6.09 5.38 3.34
CA TRP A 25 5.93 6.02 2.04
C TRP A 25 4.57 6.72 1.92
N THR A 26 4.48 7.65 0.96
CA THR A 26 3.32 8.51 0.72
C THR A 26 2.85 8.38 -0.73
N GLY A 27 1.61 7.93 -0.95
CA GLY A 27 0.99 7.91 -2.28
C GLY A 27 0.66 9.32 -2.77
N SER A 28 1.17 9.72 -3.95
CA SER A 28 0.79 10.98 -4.58
C SER A 28 -0.22 10.76 -5.71
N ARG A 29 -1.49 11.11 -5.49
CA ARG A 29 -2.50 11.21 -6.57
C ARG A 29 -2.51 12.65 -7.12
N SER A 30 -1.75 12.93 -8.18
CA SER A 30 -1.74 14.27 -8.78
C SER A 30 -3.01 14.51 -9.63
N SER A 31 -3.97 15.27 -9.12
CA SER A 31 -5.13 15.74 -9.91
C SER A 31 -4.83 17.07 -10.59
N SER A 32 -4.54 17.08 -11.89
CA SER A 32 -4.45 18.34 -12.66
C SER A 32 -5.85 18.72 -13.18
N ARG A 33 -6.48 19.74 -12.56
CA ARG A 33 -7.66 20.42 -13.13
C ARG A 33 -7.25 21.45 -14.17
N ARG A 34 -7.83 21.34 -15.37
CA ARG A 34 -8.18 22.49 -16.22
C ARG A 34 -9.32 22.07 -17.15
N CYS A 35 -10.53 22.54 -16.86
CA CYS A 35 -11.67 22.44 -17.76
C CYS A 35 -11.45 23.41 -18.92
N GLY A 36 -11.39 22.87 -20.14
CA GLY A 36 -11.54 23.59 -21.40
C GLY A 36 -12.29 22.69 -22.35
N ALA A 37 -13.51 23.06 -22.71
CA ALA A 37 -14.37 22.28 -23.60
C ALA A 37 -13.64 21.98 -24.92
N THR A 38 -13.49 20.69 -25.27
CA THR A 38 -12.92 20.26 -26.54
C THR A 38 -13.77 19.14 -27.13
N ALA A 39 -14.19 19.31 -28.37
CA ALA A 39 -15.08 18.42 -29.11
C ALA A 39 -14.60 16.95 -29.14
N ILE A 40 -15.51 16.02 -28.87
CA ILE A 40 -15.26 14.58 -28.99
C ILE A 40 -15.31 14.21 -30.49
N ARG A 41 -14.15 14.14 -31.13
CA ARG A 41 -14.01 13.55 -32.47
C ARG A 41 -13.79 12.04 -32.31
N ARG A 42 -14.77 11.21 -32.68
CA ARG A 42 -14.62 9.75 -32.69
C ARG A 42 -13.64 9.33 -33.80
N SER A 43 -12.41 9.00 -33.42
CA SER A 43 -11.46 8.27 -34.28
C SER A 43 -11.91 6.81 -34.45
N PRO A 44 -11.79 6.20 -35.66
CA PRO A 44 -12.14 4.80 -35.87
C PRO A 44 -11.26 3.90 -34.97
N ARG A 45 -11.91 3.03 -34.20
CA ARG A 45 -11.29 2.14 -33.22
C ARG A 45 -10.29 1.19 -33.89
N LYS A 46 -9.00 1.52 -33.85
CA LYS A 46 -7.93 0.56 -33.62
C LYS A 46 -7.34 0.88 -32.25
N ARG A 47 -7.97 0.38 -31.18
CA ARG A 47 -7.43 0.52 -29.81
C ARG A 47 -6.64 -0.72 -29.44
N SER A 48 -5.50 -0.93 -30.08
CA SER A 48 -4.33 -1.40 -29.35
C SER A 48 -3.70 -0.13 -28.78
N CYS A 49 -4.22 0.37 -27.66
CA CYS A 49 -3.43 1.34 -26.90
C CYS A 49 -2.28 0.50 -26.34
N SER A 50 -1.12 0.54 -27.00
CA SER A 50 0.03 -0.19 -26.51
C SER A 50 0.34 0.36 -25.11
N ILE A 51 0.62 -0.54 -24.17
CA ILE A 51 1.05 -0.18 -22.82
C ILE A 51 2.42 0.53 -22.81
N GLU A 52 3.17 0.36 -23.90
CA GLU A 52 4.55 0.81 -24.08
C GLU A 52 4.81 2.30 -23.76
N PRO A 53 3.96 3.28 -24.16
CA PRO A 53 4.18 4.67 -23.81
C PRO A 53 4.03 4.94 -22.31
N ILE A 54 3.12 4.23 -21.62
CA ILE A 54 2.92 4.33 -20.18
C ILE A 54 4.14 3.70 -19.49
N ARG A 55 4.53 2.49 -19.90
CA ARG A 55 5.71 1.78 -19.38
C ARG A 55 6.96 2.67 -19.41
N ARG A 56 7.29 3.24 -20.58
CA ARG A 56 8.44 4.16 -20.73
C ARG A 56 8.36 5.39 -19.83
N CYS A 57 7.15 5.92 -19.63
CA CYS A 57 6.97 7.08 -18.76
C CYS A 57 7.27 6.73 -17.31
N LEU A 58 6.69 5.61 -16.82
CA LEU A 58 6.88 5.13 -15.45
C LEU A 58 8.34 4.73 -15.18
N ASP A 59 8.98 4.05 -16.13
CA ASP A 59 10.40 3.67 -16.05
C ASP A 59 11.30 4.91 -15.92
N ARG A 60 11.06 5.94 -16.73
CA ARG A 60 11.85 7.19 -16.70
C ARG A 60 11.67 7.97 -15.40
N LEU A 61 10.50 7.86 -14.76
CA LEU A 61 10.20 8.52 -13.50
C LEU A 61 10.72 7.74 -12.28
N GLY A 62 11.24 6.52 -12.48
CA GLY A 62 11.72 5.68 -11.38
C GLY A 62 10.60 5.30 -10.41
N VAL A 63 9.39 5.06 -10.93
CA VAL A 63 8.23 4.69 -10.09
C VAL A 63 8.50 3.36 -9.39
N TYR A 64 8.17 3.29 -8.09
CA TYR A 64 8.37 2.09 -7.28
C TYR A 64 7.35 0.99 -7.59
N ALA A 65 6.06 1.36 -7.65
CA ALA A 65 4.95 0.47 -7.95
C ALA A 65 3.80 1.22 -8.63
N PHE A 66 2.98 0.51 -9.39
CA PHE A 66 1.74 1.01 -9.97
C PHE A 66 0.55 0.47 -9.18
N GLU A 67 -0.08 1.35 -8.41
CA GLU A 67 -1.19 1.01 -7.53
C GLU A 67 -2.54 1.03 -8.26
N GLU A 68 -3.34 -0.02 -8.06
CA GLU A 68 -4.70 -0.20 -8.60
C GLU A 68 -4.91 0.30 -10.04
N PRO A 69 -4.10 -0.17 -11.01
CA PRO A 69 -4.13 0.37 -12.36
C PRO A 69 -5.39 -0.01 -13.16
N VAL A 70 -6.14 -1.00 -12.69
CA VAL A 70 -7.39 -1.49 -13.25
C VAL A 70 -8.40 -1.76 -12.15
N SER A 71 -9.69 -1.82 -12.50
CA SER A 71 -10.78 -2.15 -11.57
C SER A 71 -10.50 -3.46 -10.82
N THR A 72 -10.81 -3.49 -9.53
CA THR A 72 -10.73 -4.68 -8.66
C THR A 72 -11.55 -5.86 -9.19
N ASP A 73 -12.68 -5.58 -9.86
CA ASP A 73 -13.53 -6.61 -10.47
C ASP A 73 -12.89 -7.32 -11.68
N ASN A 74 -11.86 -6.72 -12.29
CA ASN A 74 -11.26 -7.22 -13.53
C ASN A 74 -9.86 -7.80 -13.29
N LEU A 75 -9.84 -8.93 -12.59
CA LEU A 75 -8.61 -9.67 -12.27
C LEU A 75 -7.83 -10.08 -13.52
N GLU A 76 -8.50 -10.43 -14.62
CA GLU A 76 -7.86 -10.80 -15.88
C GLU A 76 -7.07 -9.63 -16.47
N ALA A 77 -7.66 -8.43 -16.50
CA ALA A 77 -6.95 -7.24 -16.96
C ALA A 77 -5.76 -6.90 -16.06
N SER A 78 -5.89 -7.13 -14.76
CA SER A 78 -4.81 -6.93 -13.80
C SER A 78 -3.64 -7.89 -14.04
N ALA A 79 -3.93 -9.18 -14.13
CA ALA A 79 -2.94 -10.21 -14.43
C ALA A 79 -2.27 -9.98 -15.79
N HIS A 80 -3.05 -9.59 -16.80
CA HIS A 80 -2.51 -9.23 -18.12
C HIS A 80 -1.55 -8.04 -18.04
N LEU A 81 -1.90 -7.03 -17.25
CA LEU A 81 -1.07 -5.85 -17.05
C LEU A 81 0.23 -6.20 -16.31
N ALA A 82 0.14 -7.01 -15.25
CA ALA A 82 1.29 -7.48 -14.47
C ALA A 82 2.31 -8.22 -15.34
N GLN A 83 1.83 -9.01 -16.31
CA GLN A 83 2.68 -9.73 -17.25
C GLN A 83 3.36 -8.84 -18.31
N GLN A 84 2.87 -7.62 -18.52
CA GLN A 84 3.38 -6.70 -19.55
C GLN A 84 4.26 -5.58 -19.00
N LEU A 85 4.31 -5.40 -17.68
CA LEU A 85 5.09 -4.37 -17.03
C LEU A 85 6.26 -5.00 -16.27
N ASP A 86 7.42 -4.36 -16.36
CA ASP A 86 8.56 -4.67 -15.47
C ASP A 86 8.42 -3.97 -14.09
N LEU A 87 7.36 -3.17 -13.92
CA LEU A 87 7.03 -2.40 -12.73
C LEU A 87 6.10 -3.22 -11.83
N LYS A 88 6.38 -3.22 -10.51
CA LYS A 88 5.54 -3.89 -9.52
C LYS A 88 4.11 -3.36 -9.56
N ILE A 89 3.12 -4.25 -9.58
CA ILE A 89 1.72 -3.88 -9.34
C ILE A 89 1.41 -4.02 -7.85
N ALA A 90 0.81 -2.97 -7.30
CA ALA A 90 0.33 -2.93 -5.93
C ALA A 90 -1.19 -2.69 -5.93
N GLY A 91 -1.87 -3.09 -4.86
CA GLY A 91 -3.20 -2.55 -4.55
C GLY A 91 -4.23 -3.62 -4.28
N TYR A 92 -5.46 -3.30 -4.69
CA TYR A 92 -6.69 -4.01 -4.37
C TYR A 92 -7.01 -3.91 -2.89
N GLU A 93 -6.83 -2.70 -2.33
CA GLU A 93 -7.02 -2.39 -0.92
C GLU A 93 -8.46 -2.60 -0.44
N SER A 94 -9.39 -2.50 -1.38
CA SER A 94 -10.82 -2.74 -1.16
C SER A 94 -11.18 -4.22 -1.03
N GLU A 95 -10.26 -5.14 -1.33
CA GLU A 95 -10.51 -6.57 -1.19
C GLU A 95 -10.57 -7.01 0.28
N GLN A 96 -11.38 -8.03 0.52
CA GLN A 96 -11.67 -8.53 1.87
C GLN A 96 -11.37 -10.01 1.98
N LEU A 97 -10.87 -10.44 3.13
CA LEU A 97 -10.59 -11.83 3.47
C LEU A 97 -9.45 -12.47 2.66
N ALA A 98 -8.75 -13.40 3.29
CA ALA A 98 -7.64 -14.15 2.72
C ALA A 98 -8.04 -14.93 1.46
N TYR A 99 -9.31 -15.34 1.34
CA TYR A 99 -9.80 -16.02 0.15
C TYR A 99 -9.73 -15.15 -1.11
N ASN A 100 -10.10 -13.86 -1.05
CA ASN A 100 -10.05 -12.99 -2.22
C ASN A 100 -8.61 -12.59 -2.55
N PHE A 101 -7.80 -12.28 -1.53
CA PHE A 101 -6.38 -12.06 -1.72
C PHE A 101 -5.65 -13.27 -2.31
N ARG A 102 -6.05 -14.50 -1.94
CA ARG A 102 -5.51 -15.71 -2.57
C ARG A 102 -5.75 -15.71 -4.08
N ARG A 103 -6.94 -15.32 -4.53
CA ARG A 103 -7.30 -15.26 -5.95
C ARG A 103 -6.44 -14.25 -6.71
N LEU A 104 -6.22 -13.06 -6.13
CA LEU A 104 -5.33 -12.04 -6.69
C LEU A 104 -3.90 -12.57 -6.85
N ILE A 105 -3.39 -13.22 -5.80
CA ILE A 105 -2.02 -13.76 -5.77
C ILE A 105 -1.87 -14.88 -6.80
N ASP A 106 -2.81 -15.84 -6.83
CA ASP A 106 -2.74 -17.01 -7.72
C ASP A 106 -2.85 -16.64 -9.20
N GLN A 107 -3.59 -15.58 -9.52
CA GLN A 107 -3.71 -15.08 -10.89
C GLN A 107 -2.56 -14.16 -11.29
N GLY A 108 -1.66 -13.82 -10.36
CA GLY A 108 -0.55 -12.91 -10.63
C GLY A 108 -0.99 -11.46 -10.85
N CYS A 109 -2.10 -11.04 -10.22
CA CYS A 109 -2.62 -9.68 -10.30
C CYS A 109 -1.76 -8.65 -9.54
N VAL A 110 -1.00 -9.11 -8.53
CA VAL A 110 -0.22 -8.25 -7.63
C VAL A 110 1.18 -8.79 -7.37
N ASP A 111 2.12 -7.85 -7.22
CA ASP A 111 3.47 -8.08 -6.70
C ASP A 111 3.60 -7.61 -5.24
N ILE A 112 2.85 -6.57 -4.88
CA ILE A 112 2.74 -6.00 -3.53
C ILE A 112 1.29 -6.16 -3.07
N VAL A 113 1.07 -6.91 -2.00
CA VAL A 113 -0.28 -7.15 -1.47
C VAL A 113 -0.62 -6.05 -0.46
N GLN A 114 -1.75 -5.36 -0.62
CA GLN A 114 -2.10 -4.18 0.20
C GLN A 114 -3.41 -4.34 0.99
N PRO A 115 -3.51 -5.25 1.98
CA PRO A 115 -4.71 -5.33 2.79
C PRO A 115 -4.80 -4.16 3.77
N ASP A 116 -5.97 -3.55 3.88
CA ASP A 116 -6.26 -2.60 4.95
C ASP A 116 -6.71 -3.35 6.21
N VAL A 117 -6.08 -3.09 7.37
CA VAL A 117 -6.36 -3.82 8.62
C VAL A 117 -7.81 -3.64 9.08
N THR A 118 -8.41 -2.49 8.82
CA THR A 118 -9.80 -2.18 9.20
C THR A 118 -10.82 -2.72 8.21
N TRP A 119 -10.40 -3.00 6.98
CA TRP A 119 -11.29 -3.45 5.91
C TRP A 119 -11.21 -4.96 5.66
N ALA A 120 -10.00 -5.51 5.62
CA ALA A 120 -9.74 -6.87 5.16
C ALA A 120 -10.21 -7.96 6.13
N GLY A 121 -10.57 -7.61 7.37
CA GLY A 121 -11.02 -8.54 8.40
C GLY A 121 -10.21 -8.49 9.71
N GLY A 122 -9.44 -7.43 9.95
CA GLY A 122 -8.63 -7.26 11.16
C GLY A 122 -7.22 -7.86 11.05
N ILE A 123 -6.41 -7.61 12.08
CA ILE A 123 -5.00 -8.04 12.15
C ILE A 123 -4.85 -9.55 11.91
N SER A 124 -5.75 -10.36 12.49
CA SER A 124 -5.73 -11.82 12.33
C SER A 124 -5.91 -12.25 10.88
N GLU A 125 -6.81 -11.60 10.14
CA GLU A 125 -7.04 -11.90 8.73
C GLU A 125 -5.88 -11.40 7.85
N CYS A 126 -5.37 -10.19 8.13
CA CYS A 126 -4.17 -9.66 7.48
C CYS A 126 -2.96 -10.58 7.67
N ARG A 127 -2.80 -11.24 8.83
CA ARG A 127 -1.74 -12.26 9.03
C ARG A 127 -1.92 -13.49 8.15
N ARG A 128 -3.16 -13.92 7.89
CA ARG A 128 -3.43 -15.01 6.93
C ARG A 128 -3.08 -14.57 5.50
N ILE A 129 -3.46 -13.35 5.12
CA ILE A 129 -3.10 -12.75 3.83
C ILE A 129 -1.58 -12.65 3.68
N ALA A 130 -0.87 -12.22 4.72
CA ALA A 130 0.59 -12.16 4.74
C ALA A 130 1.25 -13.52 4.49
N ALA A 131 0.75 -14.58 5.11
CA ALA A 131 1.26 -15.93 4.90
C ALA A 131 1.07 -16.40 3.44
N LEU A 132 -0.07 -16.07 2.82
CA LEU A 132 -0.31 -16.37 1.40
C LEU A 132 0.62 -15.59 0.48
N ALA A 133 0.81 -14.29 0.76
CA ALA A 133 1.73 -13.44 0.03
C ALA A 133 3.18 -13.95 0.14
N GLN A 134 3.60 -14.31 1.36
CA GLN A 134 4.92 -14.87 1.64
C GLN A 134 5.16 -16.17 0.86
N ALA A 135 4.18 -17.08 0.84
CA ALA A 135 4.26 -18.33 0.10
C ALA A 135 4.39 -18.12 -1.42
N ALA A 136 3.92 -16.98 -1.93
CA ALA A 136 4.04 -16.59 -3.32
C ALA A 136 5.22 -15.61 -3.57
N HIS A 137 6.13 -15.45 -2.61
CA HIS A 137 7.27 -14.53 -2.69
C HIS A 137 6.87 -13.07 -2.95
N ARG A 138 5.74 -12.64 -2.37
CA ARG A 138 5.22 -11.26 -2.46
C ARG A 138 5.41 -10.54 -1.13
N GLU A 139 5.73 -9.25 -1.20
CA GLU A 139 5.78 -8.36 -0.04
C GLU A 139 4.36 -7.89 0.34
N ILE A 140 4.19 -7.49 1.60
CA ILE A 140 2.92 -6.96 2.10
C ILE A 140 3.10 -5.51 2.57
N ALA A 141 2.30 -4.60 2.02
CA ALA A 141 2.34 -3.18 2.36
C ALA A 141 0.91 -2.76 2.70
N PRO A 142 0.49 -2.80 3.99
CA PRO A 142 -0.90 -2.56 4.35
C PRO A 142 -1.34 -1.17 3.89
N HIS A 143 -2.49 -1.13 3.22
CA HIS A 143 -3.14 0.13 2.89
C HIS A 143 -3.59 0.82 4.18
N CYS A 144 -3.42 2.15 4.24
CA CYS A 144 -3.81 2.93 5.40
C CYS A 144 -4.20 4.37 5.02
N PHE A 145 -5.44 4.54 4.58
CA PHE A 145 -6.07 5.85 4.41
C PHE A 145 -7.10 6.13 5.52
N SER A 146 -6.64 6.23 6.78
CA SER A 146 -7.55 6.24 7.92
C SER A 146 -6.99 6.96 9.17
N SER A 147 -7.56 6.67 10.33
CA SER A 147 -7.26 7.28 11.63
C SER A 147 -5.92 6.81 12.22
N ALA A 148 -5.49 7.47 13.30
CA ALA A 148 -4.30 7.09 14.08
C ALA A 148 -4.38 5.63 14.58
N VAL A 149 -5.59 5.13 14.88
CA VAL A 149 -5.81 3.75 15.33
C VAL A 149 -5.51 2.75 14.21
N CYS A 150 -6.00 3.03 12.99
CA CYS A 150 -5.72 2.18 11.84
C CYS A 150 -4.22 2.17 11.52
N LEU A 151 -3.58 3.34 11.51
CA LEU A 151 -2.15 3.45 11.24
C LEU A 151 -1.30 2.65 12.24
N MET A 152 -1.64 2.74 13.54
CA MET A 152 -0.95 1.97 14.57
C MET A 152 -1.20 0.46 14.43
N ALA A 153 -2.42 0.04 14.09
CA ALA A 153 -2.72 -1.36 13.82
C ALA A 153 -1.93 -1.90 12.62
N SER A 154 -1.84 -1.12 11.53
CA SER A 154 -1.05 -1.43 10.34
C SER A 154 0.45 -1.50 10.64
N LEU A 155 0.98 -0.59 11.46
CA LEU A 155 2.38 -0.60 11.90
C LEU A 155 2.72 -1.86 12.72
N HIS A 156 1.91 -2.19 13.72
CA HIS A 156 2.08 -3.41 14.54
C HIS A 156 1.97 -4.66 13.68
N PHE A 157 0.99 -4.71 12.77
CA PHE A 157 0.84 -5.81 11.82
C PHE A 157 2.10 -5.99 10.96
N LEU A 158 2.60 -4.91 10.37
CA LEU A 158 3.74 -4.93 9.46
C LEU A 158 5.04 -5.37 10.17
N CYS A 159 5.24 -4.97 11.44
CA CYS A 159 6.36 -5.45 12.25
C CYS A 159 6.23 -6.93 12.67
N SER A 160 5.04 -7.53 12.53
CA SER A 160 4.74 -8.88 13.00
C SER A 160 4.85 -9.96 11.91
N VAL A 161 5.19 -9.58 10.68
CA VAL A 161 5.23 -10.45 9.50
C VAL A 161 6.65 -10.54 8.92
N PRO A 162 7.01 -11.66 8.26
CA PRO A 162 8.38 -11.88 7.74
C PRO A 162 8.63 -11.29 6.35
N ASN A 163 7.60 -10.81 5.65
CA ASN A 163 7.66 -10.21 4.32
C ASN A 163 7.20 -8.74 4.29
N PRO A 164 7.66 -7.89 5.22
CA PRO A 164 7.18 -6.52 5.32
C PRO A 164 7.61 -5.68 4.12
N GLY A 165 6.66 -4.96 3.54
CA GLY A 165 6.87 -3.85 2.63
C GLY A 165 6.90 -2.51 3.38
N LEU A 166 6.48 -1.46 2.69
CA LEU A 166 6.43 -0.10 3.23
C LEU A 166 5.15 0.13 4.06
N LEU A 167 5.24 0.98 5.07
CA LEU A 167 4.07 1.51 5.78
C LEU A 167 3.51 2.71 5.02
N GLU A 168 2.26 2.63 4.58
CA GLU A 168 1.59 3.77 3.99
C GLU A 168 1.22 4.81 5.06
N MET A 169 1.54 6.07 4.81
CA MET A 169 1.08 7.21 5.62
C MET A 169 0.53 8.32 4.74
N ASP A 170 -0.79 8.47 4.74
CA ASP A 170 -1.47 9.62 4.16
C ASP A 170 -0.87 10.95 4.68
N GLN A 171 -0.64 11.91 3.79
CA GLN A 171 -0.12 13.24 4.15
C GLN A 171 -1.18 14.33 4.03
N ASN A 172 -2.42 13.98 3.69
CA ASN A 172 -3.49 14.96 3.65
C ASN A 172 -3.84 15.43 5.08
N PRO A 173 -4.41 16.65 5.21
CA PRO A 173 -4.95 17.12 6.48
C PRO A 173 -6.05 16.16 6.97
N ASN A 174 -5.81 15.51 8.10
CA ASN A 174 -6.71 14.52 8.67
C ASN A 174 -6.63 14.54 10.20
N GLY A 175 -7.60 15.18 10.86
CA GLY A 175 -7.62 15.28 12.32
C GLY A 175 -7.84 13.94 13.03
N LEU A 176 -8.49 12.96 12.39
CA LEU A 176 -8.59 11.60 12.93
C LEU A 176 -7.24 10.88 12.93
N ARG A 177 -6.25 11.37 12.19
CA ARG A 177 -4.86 10.87 12.21
C ARG A 177 -3.99 11.68 13.16
N THR A 178 -4.09 13.01 13.12
CA THR A 178 -3.13 13.90 13.78
C THR A 178 -3.58 14.43 15.13
N GLU A 179 -4.89 14.46 15.41
CA GLU A 179 -5.44 15.09 16.62
C GLU A 179 -6.07 14.08 17.58
N ILE A 180 -6.58 12.93 17.10
CA ILE A 180 -7.39 12.03 17.94
C ILE A 180 -6.58 11.27 19.00
N ALA A 181 -5.27 11.12 18.81
CA ALA A 181 -4.39 10.36 19.69
C ALA A 181 -3.41 11.29 20.43
N ARG A 182 -3.12 11.01 21.71
CA ARG A 182 -2.16 11.81 22.49
C ARG A 182 -0.75 11.81 21.89
N ASP A 183 -0.30 10.65 21.43
CA ASP A 183 1.01 10.44 20.84
C ASP A 183 0.85 9.99 19.37
N PRO A 184 0.64 10.92 18.42
CA PRO A 184 0.49 10.57 17.02
C PRO A 184 1.78 9.98 16.44
N VAL A 185 1.62 9.08 15.47
CA VAL A 185 2.75 8.49 14.74
C VAL A 185 3.55 9.57 14.03
N SER A 186 4.87 9.55 14.22
CA SER A 186 5.80 10.43 13.52
C SER A 186 6.80 9.61 12.71
N VAL A 187 7.22 10.19 11.59
CA VAL A 187 8.29 9.68 10.75
C VAL A 187 9.56 10.42 11.12
N ASP A 188 10.64 9.70 11.38
CA ASP A 188 11.94 10.31 11.66
C ASP A 188 12.64 10.83 10.39
N ALA A 189 13.80 11.48 10.58
CA ALA A 189 14.57 12.08 9.49
C ALA A 189 15.06 11.07 8.45
N ASP A 190 15.14 9.78 8.81
CA ASP A 190 15.57 8.69 7.93
C ASP A 190 14.37 7.99 7.26
N GLY A 191 13.15 8.49 7.46
CA GLY A 191 11.93 7.96 6.83
C GLY A 191 11.34 6.74 7.54
N PHE A 192 11.74 6.45 8.78
CA PHE A 192 11.23 5.32 9.54
C PHE A 192 10.19 5.73 10.58
N VAL A 193 9.35 4.77 10.93
CA VAL A 193 8.40 4.83 12.04
C VAL A 193 8.80 3.79 13.08
N THR A 194 8.81 4.20 14.35
CA THR A 194 9.12 3.33 15.48
C THR A 194 7.85 2.83 16.16
N VAL A 195 7.78 1.53 16.44
CA VAL A 195 6.67 0.96 17.21
C VAL A 195 6.78 1.35 18.70
N PRO A 196 5.71 1.90 19.32
CA PRO A 196 5.68 2.13 20.75
C PRO A 196 5.75 0.84 21.57
N GLU A 197 6.43 0.88 22.72
CA GLU A 197 6.53 -0.25 23.65
C GLU A 197 5.33 -0.37 24.62
N LYS A 198 4.34 0.51 24.47
CA LYS A 198 3.12 0.49 25.30
C LYS A 198 2.26 -0.73 24.96
N PRO A 199 1.53 -1.32 25.94
CA PRO A 199 0.62 -2.45 25.68
C PRO A 199 -0.46 -2.15 24.63
N GLY A 200 -0.93 -3.20 23.96
CA GLY A 200 -1.97 -3.10 22.93
C GLY A 200 -1.45 -2.40 21.67
N LEU A 201 -2.27 -1.53 21.07
CA LEU A 201 -1.85 -0.74 19.90
C LEU A 201 -0.96 0.46 20.29
N GLY A 202 -0.78 0.75 21.58
CA GLY A 202 -0.04 1.92 22.03
C GLY A 202 -0.72 3.27 21.73
N VAL A 203 -2.03 3.25 21.40
CA VAL A 203 -2.83 4.44 21.14
C VAL A 203 -3.64 4.81 22.37
N GLU A 204 -3.57 6.08 22.76
CA GLU A 204 -4.46 6.68 23.76
C GLU A 204 -5.27 7.79 23.09
N LEU A 205 -6.61 7.65 23.11
CA LEU A 205 -7.51 8.61 22.48
C LEU A 205 -7.72 9.84 23.37
N ILE A 206 -7.95 10.99 22.74
CA ILE A 206 -8.33 12.23 23.41
C ILE A 206 -9.85 12.38 23.32
N ASP A 207 -10.54 12.19 24.45
CA ASP A 207 -12.00 12.19 24.53
C ASP A 207 -12.65 13.45 23.93
N ASP A 208 -12.09 14.63 24.19
CA ASP A 208 -12.59 15.89 23.62
C ASP A 208 -12.52 15.91 22.09
N VAL A 209 -11.50 15.28 21.51
CA VAL A 209 -11.33 15.18 20.06
C VAL A 209 -12.27 14.12 19.48
N VAL A 210 -12.48 13.01 20.21
CA VAL A 210 -13.50 12.01 19.86
C VAL A 210 -14.87 12.67 19.81
N GLU A 211 -15.21 13.50 20.79
CA GLU A 211 -16.48 14.22 20.82
C GLU A 211 -16.59 15.25 19.69
N LYS A 212 -15.52 16.00 19.40
CA LYS A 212 -15.44 16.93 18.26
C LYS A 212 -15.78 16.26 16.92
N TYR A 213 -15.36 15.01 16.72
CA TYR A 213 -15.58 14.25 15.48
C TYR A 213 -16.78 13.30 15.53
N ARG A 214 -17.55 13.29 16.62
CA ARG A 214 -18.73 12.45 16.75
C ARG A 214 -19.78 12.85 15.70
N VAL A 215 -20.33 11.85 15.02
CA VAL A 215 -21.50 11.98 14.15
C VAL A 215 -22.70 11.31 14.81
N GLU A 216 -23.89 11.87 14.61
CA GLU A 216 -25.14 11.19 15.02
C GLU A 216 -25.33 9.94 14.14
N GLY A 217 -25.59 8.81 14.80
CA GLY A 217 -25.79 7.50 14.15
C GLY A 217 -27.23 7.24 13.75
#